data_AF-A0A7C4HJU6-F1
#
_entry.id   AF-A0A7C4HJU6-F1
#
_cell.length_a   1.000
_cell.length_b   1.000
_cell.length_c   1.000
_cell.angle_alpha   90.00
_cell.angle_beta   90.00
_cell.angle_gamma   90.00
#
_symmetry.space_group_name_H-M   'P 1'
#
loop_
_entity.id
_entity.type
_entity.pdbx_description
1 polymer ?
#
loop_
_entity_poly.entity_id
_entity_poly.type
_entity_poly.pdbx_seq_one_letter_code
_entity_poly.pdbx_strand_id
1 'polypeptide(L)'
;VYLPAGEWVHWWSGKTFTGPGRVTAPAPLGEVPLFARAGKIIPLFDGRIDTLVKEDRPDIMGWDDANASLKVLFFGRGDDRLRLWDGTVITCGRKAGDDAGACAMENSPTERRFSAEFK
;
A
#
# COMPACT_ATOMS: atom_id res chain seq x y z
N VAL A 1 -6.98 -10.58 -17.82
CA VAL A 1 -5.67 -10.34 -17.16
C VAL A 1 -5.02 -11.69 -16.82
N TYR A 2 -3.72 -11.86 -17.05
CA TYR A 2 -2.99 -13.05 -16.57
C TYR A 2 -2.40 -12.76 -15.19
N LEU A 3 -2.66 -13.64 -14.23
CA LEU A 3 -2.12 -13.58 -12.88
C LEU A 3 -1.04 -14.67 -12.72
N PRO A 4 0.20 -14.32 -12.36
CA PRO A 4 1.24 -15.28 -11.99
C PRO A 4 0.88 -16.11 -10.76
N ALA A 5 1.66 -17.15 -10.48
CA ALA A 5 1.48 -17.99 -9.29
C ALA A 5 1.46 -17.17 -7.98
N GLY A 6 0.49 -17.47 -7.13
CA GLY A 6 0.25 -16.79 -5.86
C GLY A 6 -1.17 -16.25 -5.72
N GLU A 7 -1.45 -15.62 -4.58
CA GLU A 7 -2.74 -15.01 -4.29
C GLU A 7 -2.74 -13.52 -4.68
N TRP A 8 -3.82 -13.09 -5.34
CA TRP A 8 -4.00 -11.74 -5.86
C TRP A 8 -5.33 -11.17 -5.40
N VAL A 9 -5.32 -9.99 -4.81
CA VAL A 9 -6.51 -9.30 -4.33
C VAL A 9 -6.87 -8.20 -5.33
N HIS A 10 -8.09 -8.23 -5.85
CA HIS A 10 -8.60 -7.19 -6.74
C HIS A 10 -8.75 -5.88 -5.99
N TRP A 11 -8.09 -4.83 -6.47
CA TRP A 11 -7.90 -3.56 -5.77
C TRP A 11 -9.22 -2.91 -5.32
N TRP A 12 -10.23 -2.97 -6.19
CA TRP A 12 -11.51 -2.28 -5.99
C TRP A 12 -12.45 -3.08 -5.09
N SER A 13 -12.64 -4.37 -5.40
CA SER A 13 -13.64 -5.21 -4.72
C SER A 13 -13.13 -5.96 -3.49
N GLY A 14 -11.82 -6.03 -3.27
CA GLY A 14 -11.21 -6.86 -2.22
C GLY A 14 -11.28 -8.38 -2.46
N LYS A 15 -11.93 -8.84 -3.54
CA LYS A 15 -11.99 -10.26 -3.92
C LYS A 15 -10.60 -10.83 -4.22
N THR A 16 -10.31 -11.99 -3.65
CA THR A 16 -9.07 -12.75 -3.89
C THR A 16 -9.20 -13.72 -5.05
N PHE A 17 -8.10 -13.89 -5.79
CA PHE A 17 -7.93 -14.79 -6.92
C PHE A 17 -6.61 -15.57 -6.79
N THR A 18 -6.67 -16.89 -6.95
CA THR A 18 -5.49 -17.76 -7.00
C THR A 18 -4.94 -17.82 -8.42
N GLY A 19 -3.67 -17.50 -8.60
CA GLY A 19 -2.89 -17.78 -9.80
C GLY A 19 -2.03 -19.04 -9.65
N PRO A 20 -1.47 -19.58 -10.75
CA PRO A 20 -1.42 -18.97 -12.08
C PRO A 20 -2.74 -19.16 -12.86
N GLY A 21 -3.14 -18.16 -13.64
CA GLY A 21 -4.36 -18.26 -14.44
C GLY A 21 -4.76 -16.97 -15.17
N ARG A 22 -5.74 -17.08 -16.07
CA ARG A 22 -6.37 -15.91 -16.71
C ARG A 22 -7.70 -15.61 -16.03
N VAL A 23 -7.90 -14.34 -15.69
CA VAL A 23 -9.14 -13.82 -15.10
C VAL A 23 -9.76 -12.80 -16.04
N THR A 24 -11.08 -12.89 -16.24
CA THR A 24 -11.88 -11.81 -16.82
C THR A 24 -12.24 -10.83 -15.70
N ALA A 25 -11.70 -9.62 -15.78
CA ALA A 25 -11.89 -8.58 -14.78
C ALA A 25 -12.72 -7.43 -15.38
N PRO A 26 -13.72 -6.89 -14.67
CA PRO A 26 -14.39 -5.67 -15.08
C PRO A 26 -13.39 -4.53 -15.26
N ALA A 27 -13.63 -3.68 -16.27
CA ALA A 27 -12.82 -2.50 -16.56
C ALA A 27 -13.71 -1.29 -16.93
N PRO A 28 -14.66 -0.88 -16.06
CA PRO A 28 -15.46 0.31 -16.31
C PRO A 28 -14.58 1.57 -16.25
N LEU A 29 -15.09 2.69 -16.79
CA LEU A 29 -14.39 3.98 -16.66
C LEU A 29 -14.16 4.31 -15.17
N GLY A 30 -12.92 4.64 -14.84
CA GLY A 30 -12.50 4.93 -13.47
C GLY A 30 -11.92 3.73 -12.69
N GLU A 31 -12.12 2.49 -13.15
CA GLU A 31 -11.59 1.29 -12.50
C GLU A 31 -10.82 0.42 -13.49
N VAL A 32 -9.50 0.62 -13.55
CA VAL A 32 -8.62 -0.26 -14.35
C VAL A 32 -8.46 -1.62 -13.66
N PRO A 33 -8.25 -2.73 -14.41
CA PRO A 33 -7.98 -4.04 -13.82
C PRO A 33 -6.66 -4.04 -13.02
N LEU A 34 -6.77 -3.80 -11.71
CA LEU A 34 -5.64 -3.68 -10.79
C LEU A 34 -5.73 -4.72 -9.69
N PHE A 35 -4.62 -5.41 -9.44
CA PHE A 35 -4.52 -6.48 -8.46
C PHE A 35 -3.27 -6.27 -7.60
N ALA A 36 -3.45 -6.29 -6.29
CA ALA A 36 -2.35 -6.33 -5.33
C ALA A 36 -2.04 -7.79 -4.99
N ARG A 37 -0.75 -8.14 -4.91
CA ARG A 37 -0.36 -9.46 -4.43
C ARG A 37 -0.68 -9.56 -2.94
N ALA A 38 -1.30 -10.65 -2.50
CA ALA A 38 -1.65 -10.84 -1.09
C ALA A 38 -0.39 -10.93 -0.21
N GLY A 39 -0.48 -10.43 1.01
CA GLY A 39 0.60 -10.45 1.99
C GLY A 39 1.76 -9.53 1.60
N LYS A 40 1.49 -8.40 0.93
CA LYS A 40 2.50 -7.43 0.51
C LYS A 40 2.14 -6.01 0.96
N ILE A 41 3.16 -5.27 1.36
CA ILE A 41 3.06 -3.87 1.79
C ILE A 41 3.04 -2.94 0.57
N ILE A 42 2.11 -1.99 0.55
CA ILE A 42 2.09 -0.88 -0.42
C ILE A 42 2.05 0.45 0.36
N PRO A 43 3.17 1.19 0.46
CA PRO A 43 3.17 2.51 1.07
C PRO A 43 2.68 3.56 0.07
N LEU A 44 1.84 4.48 0.53
CA LEU A 44 1.31 5.61 -0.21
C LEU A 44 1.51 6.89 0.61
N PHE A 45 1.60 8.03 -0.07
CA PHE A 45 1.46 9.32 0.61
C PHE A 45 0.02 9.52 1.07
N ASP A 46 -0.14 10.12 2.25
CA ASP A 46 -1.44 10.30 2.91
C ASP A 46 -1.85 11.78 2.86
N GLY A 47 -2.31 12.21 1.68
CA GLY A 47 -2.74 13.58 1.45
C GLY A 47 -2.71 14.01 -0.02
N ARG A 48 -3.16 15.25 -0.25
CA ARG A 48 -2.96 15.92 -1.54
C ARG A 48 -1.49 16.29 -1.67
N ILE A 49 -0.86 15.83 -2.75
CA ILE A 49 0.52 16.18 -3.10
C ILE A 49 0.48 16.83 -4.47
N ASP A 50 0.99 18.06 -4.57
CA ASP A 50 1.09 18.78 -5.83
C ASP A 50 2.41 18.44 -6.57
N THR A 51 3.47 18.13 -5.82
CA THR A 51 4.79 17.79 -6.39
C THR A 51 5.62 16.88 -5.49
N LEU A 52 6.63 16.21 -6.05
CA LEU A 52 7.57 15.36 -5.31
C LEU A 52 8.96 16.00 -5.15
N VAL A 53 9.07 17.30 -5.45
CA VAL A 53 10.28 18.08 -5.17
C VAL A 53 10.08 18.94 -3.92
N LYS A 54 11.17 19.46 -3.36
CA LYS A 54 11.07 20.51 -2.34
C LYS A 54 10.75 21.84 -3.00
N GLU A 55 9.84 22.59 -2.40
CA GLU A 55 9.50 23.96 -2.78
C GLU A 55 9.90 24.96 -1.69
N ASP A 56 9.96 26.22 -2.07
CA ASP A 56 10.14 27.38 -1.20
C ASP A 56 8.83 28.16 -0.99
N ARG A 57 7.71 27.64 -1.50
CA ARG A 57 6.39 28.29 -1.37
C ARG A 57 5.44 27.50 -0.47
N PRO A 58 4.80 28.15 0.52
CA PRO A 58 3.93 27.48 1.47
C PRO A 58 2.55 27.09 0.91
N ASP A 59 2.18 27.55 -0.28
CA ASP A 59 0.90 27.23 -0.94
C ASP A 59 0.94 25.93 -1.76
N ILE A 60 2.12 25.35 -1.96
CA ILE A 60 2.33 24.12 -2.73
C ILE A 60 2.64 23.00 -1.76
N MET A 61 1.88 21.89 -1.85
CA MET A 61 2.16 20.70 -1.03
C MET A 61 3.17 19.80 -1.74
N GLY A 62 4.43 19.88 -1.37
CA GLY A 62 5.47 19.04 -1.99
C GLY A 62 6.15 18.09 -1.04
N TRP A 63 7.47 17.95 -1.21
CA TRP A 63 8.18 16.81 -0.65
C TRP A 63 8.10 16.71 0.88
N ASP A 64 8.27 17.82 1.59
CA ASP A 64 8.28 17.78 3.06
C ASP A 64 6.86 17.45 3.61
N ASP A 65 5.80 17.90 2.94
CA ASP A 65 4.41 17.53 3.25
C ASP A 65 4.11 16.07 2.89
N ALA A 66 4.54 15.62 1.71
CA ALA A 66 4.38 14.23 1.26
C ALA A 66 5.05 13.27 2.22
N ASN A 67 6.22 13.63 2.70
CA ASN A 67 7.04 12.79 3.56
C ASN A 67 6.57 12.81 5.03
N ALA A 68 5.71 13.76 5.42
CA ALA A 68 5.19 13.92 6.78
C ALA A 68 4.13 12.88 7.16
N SER A 69 3.53 12.19 6.19
CA SER A 69 2.53 11.13 6.46
C SER A 69 2.63 9.97 5.48
N LEU A 70 2.44 8.75 5.98
CA LEU A 70 2.34 7.55 5.16
C LEU A 70 1.06 6.77 5.45
N LYS A 71 0.36 6.38 4.40
CA LYS A 71 -0.71 5.39 4.45
C LYS A 71 -0.18 4.06 3.94
N VAL A 72 -0.23 3.04 4.77
CA VAL A 72 0.19 1.69 4.42
C VAL A 72 -1.03 0.87 4.06
N LEU A 73 -1.08 0.35 2.83
CA LEU A 73 -2.05 -0.67 2.45
C LEU A 73 -1.45 -2.06 2.58
N PHE A 74 -2.22 -2.99 3.13
CA PHE A 74 -1.87 -4.41 3.18
C PHE A 74 -3.06 -5.26 2.71
N PHE A 75 -2.86 -6.04 1.66
CA PHE A 75 -3.93 -6.83 1.04
C PHE A 75 -3.86 -8.30 1.46
N GLY A 76 -5.00 -8.87 1.84
CA GLY A 76 -5.12 -10.29 2.16
C GLY A 76 -4.42 -10.66 3.47
N ARG A 77 -3.80 -11.84 3.48
CA ARG A 77 -3.13 -12.44 4.64
C ARG A 77 -1.66 -12.74 4.34
N GLY A 78 -0.88 -12.92 5.39
CA GLY A 78 0.57 -13.17 5.33
C GLY A 78 1.34 -12.11 6.11
N ASP A 79 2.66 -12.13 5.94
CA ASP A 79 3.59 -11.20 6.57
C ASP A 79 4.54 -10.61 5.53
N ASP A 80 4.96 -9.37 5.73
CA ASP A 80 5.89 -8.69 4.83
C ASP A 80 6.75 -7.67 5.59
N ARG A 81 7.94 -7.42 5.06
CA ARG A 81 8.87 -6.40 5.57
C ARG A 81 9.43 -5.61 4.39
N LEU A 82 9.25 -4.30 4.42
CA LEU A 82 9.71 -3.39 3.38
C LEU A 82 10.62 -2.32 3.98
N ARG A 83 11.80 -2.13 3.38
CA ARG A 83 12.69 -1.00 3.69
C ARG A 83 12.53 0.08 2.64
N LEU A 84 12.28 1.31 3.07
CA LEU A 84 12.21 2.49 2.22
C LEU A 84 13.60 3.10 2.02
N TRP A 85 13.69 4.03 1.06
CA TRP A 85 14.93 4.69 0.65
C TRP A 85 15.61 5.50 1.78
N ASP A 86 14.84 5.99 2.75
CA ASP A 86 15.32 6.77 3.91
C ASP A 86 15.72 5.89 5.10
N GLY A 87 15.72 4.56 4.93
CA GLY A 87 16.05 3.60 5.98
C GLY A 87 14.86 3.20 6.86
N THR A 88 13.69 3.85 6.71
CA THR A 88 12.44 3.45 7.37
C THR A 88 12.13 2.00 7.02
N VAL A 89 11.70 1.24 8.01
CA VAL A 89 11.29 -0.15 7.85
C VAL A 89 9.83 -0.29 8.25
N ILE A 90 9.02 -0.84 7.36
CA ILE A 90 7.63 -1.19 7.61
C ILE A 90 7.55 -2.70 7.73
N THR A 91 6.95 -3.19 8.81
CA THR A 91 6.63 -4.62 8.99
C THR A 91 5.13 -4.75 9.19
N CYS A 92 4.48 -5.60 8.42
CA CYS A 92 3.04 -5.83 8.51
C CYS A 92 2.72 -7.31 8.49
N GLY A 93 1.64 -7.70 9.17
CA GLY A 93 1.17 -9.08 9.22
C GLY A 93 -0.33 -9.19 9.49
N ARG A 94 -0.96 -10.19 8.88
CA ARG A 94 -2.32 -10.65 9.20
C ARG A 94 -2.38 -12.17 9.04
N LYS A 95 -2.56 -12.91 10.14
CA LYS A 95 -2.55 -14.38 10.10
C LYS A 95 -3.90 -14.94 9.70
N ALA A 96 -3.95 -16.24 9.41
CA ALA A 96 -5.20 -16.97 9.21
C ALA A 96 -5.98 -17.06 10.54
N GLY A 97 -7.28 -16.79 10.49
CA GLY A 97 -8.14 -16.72 11.68
C GLY A 97 -8.21 -15.35 12.35
N ASP A 98 -7.26 -14.45 12.09
CA ASP A 98 -7.31 -13.09 12.66
C ASP A 98 -8.39 -12.25 11.96
N ASP A 99 -9.14 -11.49 12.77
CA ASP A 99 -10.08 -10.45 12.32
C ASP A 99 -9.36 -9.14 11.95
N ALA A 100 -8.17 -8.92 12.51
CA ALA A 100 -7.36 -7.71 12.31
C ALA A 100 -5.91 -8.05 11.94
N GLY A 101 -5.26 -7.16 11.19
CA GLY A 101 -3.81 -7.19 10.97
C GLY A 101 -3.12 -6.06 11.72
N ALA A 102 -1.80 -6.11 11.81
CA ALA A 102 -1.00 -5.05 12.44
C ALA A 102 0.19 -4.65 11.56
N CYS A 103 0.52 -3.37 11.59
CA CYS A 103 1.71 -2.80 10.97
C CYS A 103 2.51 -2.02 12.01
N ALA A 104 3.83 -2.09 11.92
CA ALA A 104 4.77 -1.31 12.71
C ALA A 104 5.78 -0.62 11.78
N MET A 105 6.27 0.54 12.22
CA MET A 105 7.25 1.32 11.50
C MET A 105 8.46 1.60 12.41
N GLU A 106 9.66 1.24 11.94
CA GLU A 106 10.94 1.42 12.64
C GLU A 106 11.83 2.37 11.85
N ASN A 107 12.68 3.13 12.54
CA ASN A 107 13.63 4.08 11.93
C ASN A 107 12.97 5.12 11.01
N SER A 108 11.71 5.45 11.26
CA SER A 108 11.01 6.52 10.56
C SER A 108 11.47 7.89 11.09
N PRO A 109 11.49 8.94 10.25
CA PRO A 109 11.59 10.32 10.74
C PRO A 109 10.57 10.57 11.86
N THR A 110 11.02 11.23 12.94
CA THR A 110 10.25 11.37 14.19
C THR A 110 8.91 12.09 14.00
N GLU A 111 8.84 13.05 13.09
CA GLU A 111 7.63 13.82 12.79
C GLU A 111 6.66 13.09 11.85
N ARG A 112 7.08 11.98 11.22
CA ARG A 112 6.25 11.27 10.25
C ARG A 112 5.15 10.50 10.97
N ARG A 113 3.90 10.79 10.62
CA ARG A 113 2.73 10.02 11.03
C ARG A 113 2.50 8.83 10.09
N PHE A 114 1.95 7.74 10.59
CA PHE A 114 1.52 6.65 9.71
C PHE A 114 0.16 6.08 10.11
N SER A 115 -0.56 5.58 9.11
CA SER A 115 -1.78 4.80 9.26
C SER A 115 -1.67 3.50 8.45
N ALA A 116 -2.43 2.49 8.85
CA ALA A 116 -2.49 1.22 8.13
C ALA A 116 -3.95 0.86 7.81
N GLU A 117 -4.19 0.44 6.57
CA GLU A 117 -5.48 -0.06 6.10
C GLU A 117 -5.27 -1.47 5.55
N PHE A 118 -6.08 -2.41 6.05
CA PHE A 118 -6.03 -3.79 5.62
C PHE A 118 -7.25 -4.13 4.78
N LYS A 119 -7.00 -4.63 3.57
CA LYS A 119 -8.03 -5.03 2.60
C LYS A 119 -8.06 -6.53 2.37
#